data_AF-A0A935MW10-F1
#
_entry.id   AF-A0A935MW10-F1
#
_cell.length_a   1.000
_cell.length_b   1.000
_cell.length_c   1.000
_cell.angle_alpha   90.00
_cell.angle_beta   90.00
_cell.angle_gamma   90.00
#
_symmetry.space_group_name_H-M   'P 1'
#
loop_
_entity.id
_entity.type
_entity.pdbx_description
1 polymer ?
#
loop_
_entity_poly.entity_id
_entity_poly.type
_entity_poly.pdbx_seq_one_letter_code
_entity_poly.pdbx_strand_id
1 'polypeptide(L)'
;MVALVQILITLRGSSYAALLGQSTGKFYKDFGFPGLPAGIDTTKPFGFHPQNPFPNAFVLDADEITIANNAVTAFNATIASLANTFGFGLVDINTAFNQFRADDFTGGTLIDGVTFKTTYISGGLFSLDGVHPSNQAHGIVANEFIKVINTKYGAKIPLVDVARIPGSIYFTSKISYNRGYPVIPNEVFDHLLF
;
A
#
# COMPACT_ATOMS: atom_id res chain seq x y z
N MET A 1 -13.69 16.01 -22.27
CA MET A 1 -12.61 15.52 -21.38
C MET A 1 -13.24 14.42 -20.54
N VAL A 2 -12.98 13.16 -20.86
CA VAL A 2 -13.54 12.03 -20.08
C VAL A 2 -12.82 12.05 -18.74
N ALA A 3 -13.53 12.34 -17.66
CA ALA A 3 -13.00 12.13 -16.33
C ALA A 3 -12.64 10.65 -16.22
N LEU A 4 -11.34 10.35 -16.14
CA LEU A 4 -10.89 9.00 -15.80
C LEU A 4 -11.46 8.73 -14.40
N VAL A 5 -12.50 7.90 -14.32
CA VAL A 5 -12.99 7.40 -13.04
C VAL A 5 -11.84 6.59 -12.45
N GLN A 6 -11.20 7.14 -11.42
CA GLN A 6 -10.07 6.49 -10.77
C GLN A 6 -10.64 5.42 -9.84
N ILE A 7 -10.68 4.19 -10.34
CA ILE A 7 -11.07 3.01 -9.60
C ILE A 7 -9.81 2.37 -9.02
N LEU A 8 -9.84 2.00 -7.74
CA LEU A 8 -8.74 1.25 -7.11
C LEU A 8 -9.13 -0.21 -6.93
N ILE A 9 -8.23 -1.12 -7.29
CA ILE A 9 -8.39 -2.55 -7.06
C ILE A 9 -7.68 -2.89 -5.74
N THR A 10 -8.37 -3.59 -4.84
CA THR A 10 -7.77 -4.01 -3.57
C THR A 10 -6.67 -5.04 -3.79
N LEU A 11 -5.80 -5.22 -2.80
CA LEU A 11 -4.76 -6.26 -2.86
C LEU A 11 -5.33 -7.69 -3.03
N ARG A 12 -6.54 -7.96 -2.54
CA ARG A 12 -7.23 -9.23 -2.82
C ARG A 12 -7.85 -9.26 -4.21
N GLY A 13 -8.39 -8.13 -4.65
CA GLY A 13 -8.96 -7.99 -6.00
C GLY A 13 -7.94 -8.15 -7.10
N SER A 14 -6.70 -7.73 -6.84
CA SER A 14 -5.64 -7.70 -7.84
C SER A 14 -5.39 -9.11 -8.41
N SER A 15 -5.57 -10.19 -7.63
CA SER A 15 -5.37 -11.57 -8.13
C SER A 15 -6.29 -11.92 -9.30
N TYR A 16 -7.39 -11.19 -9.45
CA TYR A 16 -8.36 -11.31 -10.53
C TYR A 16 -8.28 -10.17 -11.56
N ALA A 17 -7.47 -9.12 -11.32
CA ALA A 17 -7.33 -8.00 -12.24
C ALA A 17 -6.82 -8.43 -13.62
N ALA A 18 -5.96 -9.45 -13.69
CA ALA A 18 -5.48 -10.00 -14.96
C ALA A 18 -6.59 -10.65 -15.82
N LEU A 19 -7.76 -10.90 -15.24
CA LEU A 19 -8.93 -11.46 -15.94
C LEU A 19 -9.86 -10.38 -16.50
N LEU A 20 -9.64 -9.10 -16.17
CA LEU A 20 -10.48 -7.99 -16.64
C LEU A 20 -10.55 -8.01 -18.17
N GLY A 21 -11.77 -7.90 -18.70
CA GLY A 21 -12.07 -7.94 -20.13
C GLY A 21 -12.11 -9.33 -20.76
N GLN A 22 -11.70 -10.38 -20.04
CA GLN A 22 -11.76 -11.74 -20.55
C GLN A 22 -13.15 -12.36 -20.33
N SER A 23 -13.64 -13.11 -21.32
CA SER A 23 -14.82 -13.97 -21.15
C SER A 23 -14.46 -15.18 -20.31
N THR A 24 -14.60 -15.05 -18.98
CA THR A 24 -14.21 -16.10 -18.04
C THR A 24 -15.12 -16.15 -16.81
N GLY A 25 -15.32 -17.36 -16.31
CA GLY A 25 -15.98 -17.65 -15.03
C GLY A 25 -15.00 -18.06 -13.93
N LYS A 26 -13.70 -17.84 -14.12
CA LYS A 26 -12.67 -18.33 -13.19
C LYS A 26 -12.89 -17.83 -11.75
N PHE A 27 -13.25 -16.56 -11.58
CA PHE A 27 -13.59 -15.99 -10.28
C PHE A 27 -14.64 -16.83 -9.54
N TYR A 28 -15.79 -17.11 -10.16
CA TYR A 28 -16.86 -17.88 -9.53
C TYR A 28 -16.44 -19.32 -9.19
N LYS A 29 -15.60 -19.94 -10.02
CA LYS A 29 -15.05 -21.28 -9.74
C LYS A 29 -14.09 -21.27 -8.56
N ASP A 30 -13.19 -20.30 -8.51
CA ASP A 30 -12.19 -20.19 -7.44
C ASP A 30 -12.86 -19.91 -6.08
N PHE A 31 -14.00 -19.21 -6.07
CA PHE A 31 -14.80 -18.95 -4.86
C PHE A 31 -15.82 -20.05 -4.52
N GLY A 32 -15.79 -21.19 -5.23
CA GLY A 32 -16.60 -22.36 -4.88
C GLY A 32 -18.10 -22.17 -5.05
N PHE A 33 -18.54 -21.28 -5.94
CA PHE A 33 -19.96 -21.14 -6.22
C PHE A 33 -20.51 -22.46 -6.80
N PRO A 34 -21.63 -23.00 -6.27
CA PRO A 34 -22.19 -24.28 -6.71
C PRO A 34 -22.76 -24.23 -8.14
N GLY A 35 -22.91 -23.03 -8.68
CA GLY A 35 -23.30 -22.71 -10.05
C GLY A 35 -23.14 -21.20 -10.26
N LEU A 36 -23.32 -20.71 -11.50
CA LEU A 36 -23.29 -19.28 -11.74
C LEU A 36 -24.47 -18.60 -10.99
N PRO A 37 -24.22 -17.51 -10.25
CA PRO A 37 -25.31 -16.74 -9.66
C PRO A 37 -26.32 -16.27 -10.71
N ALA A 38 -27.58 -16.09 -10.31
CA ALA A 38 -28.62 -15.62 -11.23
C ALA A 38 -28.22 -14.29 -11.88
N GLY A 39 -28.38 -14.19 -13.21
CA GLY A 39 -28.03 -13.01 -13.98
C GLY A 39 -26.56 -12.93 -14.43
N ILE A 40 -25.71 -13.88 -14.01
CA ILE A 40 -24.32 -13.96 -14.45
C ILE A 40 -24.19 -14.70 -15.79
N ASP A 41 -23.48 -14.09 -16.74
CA ASP A 41 -23.11 -14.66 -18.03
C ASP A 41 -21.58 -14.54 -18.23
N THR A 42 -20.87 -15.66 -18.04
CA THR A 42 -19.41 -15.71 -18.13
C THR A 42 -18.87 -15.62 -19.57
N THR A 43 -19.75 -15.60 -20.57
CA THR A 43 -19.34 -15.28 -21.96
C THR A 43 -19.10 -13.79 -22.14
N LYS A 44 -19.62 -12.94 -21.24
CA LYS A 44 -19.39 -11.51 -21.26
C LYS A 44 -18.03 -11.15 -20.65
N PRO A 45 -17.42 -10.02 -21.07
CA PRO A 45 -16.16 -9.54 -20.52
C PRO A 45 -16.23 -9.33 -19.00
N PHE A 46 -15.39 -10.04 -18.24
CA PHE A 46 -15.32 -9.93 -16.79
C PHE A 46 -14.91 -8.51 -16.36
N GLY A 47 -15.63 -7.92 -15.42
CA GLY A 47 -15.39 -6.58 -14.90
C GLY A 47 -15.88 -5.41 -15.75
N PHE A 48 -16.27 -5.65 -17.00
CA PHE A 48 -16.72 -4.59 -17.93
C PHE A 48 -18.14 -4.78 -18.44
N HIS A 49 -18.85 -5.80 -17.97
CA HIS A 49 -20.24 -6.04 -18.33
C HIS A 49 -21.11 -6.25 -17.08
N PRO A 50 -22.33 -5.70 -16.99
CA PRO A 50 -23.21 -5.86 -15.83
C PRO A 50 -23.54 -7.32 -15.49
N GLN A 51 -23.58 -8.19 -16.51
CA GLN A 51 -23.78 -9.64 -16.35
C GLN A 51 -22.50 -10.41 -16.01
N ASN A 52 -21.33 -9.77 -15.98
CA ASN A 52 -20.11 -10.39 -15.48
C ASN A 52 -19.27 -9.35 -14.72
N PRO A 53 -19.79 -8.78 -13.63
CA PRO A 53 -19.19 -7.63 -12.98
C PRO A 53 -17.93 -8.02 -12.21
N PHE A 54 -17.07 -7.04 -11.94
CA PHE A 54 -15.99 -7.21 -10.99
C PHE A 54 -16.60 -7.16 -9.58
N PRO A 55 -16.15 -8.01 -8.64
CA PRO A 55 -16.77 -8.06 -7.32
C PRO A 55 -16.64 -6.73 -6.56
N ASN A 56 -17.74 -6.23 -6.00
CA ASN A 56 -17.74 -4.96 -5.26
C ASN A 56 -16.72 -4.94 -4.11
N ALA A 57 -16.58 -6.06 -3.38
CA ALA A 57 -15.63 -6.16 -2.27
C ALA A 57 -14.15 -6.03 -2.67
N PHE A 58 -13.84 -6.06 -3.97
CA PHE A 58 -12.48 -6.04 -4.51
C PHE A 58 -12.11 -4.73 -5.19
N VAL A 59 -13.01 -3.77 -5.16
CA VAL A 59 -12.85 -2.48 -5.80
C VAL A 59 -13.23 -1.40 -4.81
N LEU A 60 -12.53 -0.27 -4.86
CA LEU A 60 -13.01 0.98 -4.29
C LEU A 60 -13.44 1.88 -5.44
N ASP A 61 -14.69 2.30 -5.42
CA ASP A 61 -15.19 3.28 -6.37
C ASP A 61 -14.76 4.71 -6.01
N ALA A 62 -15.06 5.67 -6.89
CA ALA A 62 -14.64 7.06 -6.72
C ALA A 62 -15.24 7.74 -5.48
N ASP A 63 -16.46 7.35 -5.09
CA ASP A 63 -17.15 7.91 -3.93
C ASP A 63 -16.55 7.35 -2.65
N GLU A 64 -16.29 6.03 -2.59
CA GLU A 64 -15.60 5.37 -1.47
C GLU A 64 -14.18 5.93 -1.26
N ILE A 65 -13.42 6.15 -2.34
CA ILE A 65 -12.10 6.80 -2.27
C ILE A 65 -12.22 8.22 -1.70
N THR A 66 -13.20 8.98 -2.17
CA THR A 66 -13.44 10.35 -1.70
C THR A 66 -13.80 10.37 -0.22
N ILE A 67 -14.68 9.47 0.23
CA ILE A 67 -15.06 9.32 1.63
C ILE A 67 -13.83 9.01 2.49
N ALA A 68 -12.99 8.05 2.07
CA ALA A 68 -11.78 7.67 2.80
C ALA A 68 -10.78 8.84 2.89
N ASN A 69 -10.53 9.55 1.79
CA ASN A 69 -9.63 10.70 1.77
C ASN A 69 -10.13 11.83 2.66
N ASN A 70 -11.43 12.14 2.61
CA ASN A 70 -12.02 13.17 3.47
C ASN A 70 -11.86 12.82 4.96
N ALA A 71 -12.03 11.54 5.33
CA ALA A 71 -11.83 11.10 6.70
C ALA A 71 -10.36 11.29 7.14
N VAL A 72 -9.39 10.88 6.31
CA VAL A 72 -7.96 11.07 6.57
C VAL A 72 -7.62 12.55 6.76
N THR A 73 -8.10 13.42 5.86
CA THR A 73 -7.90 14.87 5.97
C THR A 73 -8.51 15.43 7.25
N ALA A 74 -9.73 15.02 7.61
CA ALA A 74 -10.40 15.49 8.82
C ALA A 74 -9.65 15.09 10.11
N PHE A 75 -9.16 13.85 10.19
CA PHE A 75 -8.36 13.39 11.33
C PHE A 75 -7.03 14.15 11.43
N ASN A 76 -6.29 14.29 10.32
CA ASN A 76 -5.03 15.03 10.33
C ASN A 76 -5.22 16.51 10.71
N ALA A 77 -6.28 17.16 10.22
CA ALA A 77 -6.61 18.53 10.60
C ALA A 77 -6.93 18.65 12.10
N THR A 78 -7.68 17.68 12.65
CA THR A 78 -8.01 17.64 14.08
C THR A 78 -6.74 17.47 14.93
N ILE A 79 -5.86 16.53 14.57
CA ILE A 79 -4.59 16.29 15.27
C ILE A 79 -3.71 17.55 15.23
N ALA A 80 -3.57 18.19 14.07
CA ALA A 80 -2.77 19.41 13.91
C ALA A 80 -3.34 20.57 14.75
N SER A 81 -4.67 20.74 14.76
CA SER A 81 -5.35 21.76 15.56
C SER A 81 -5.11 21.56 17.06
N LEU A 82 -5.24 20.32 17.56
CA LEU A 82 -5.00 20.00 18.96
C LEU A 82 -3.52 20.19 19.33
N ALA A 83 -2.59 19.74 18.47
CA ALA A 83 -1.16 19.93 18.69
C ALA A 83 -0.80 21.42 18.80
N ASN A 84 -1.37 22.28 17.92
CA ASN A 84 -1.17 23.72 18.01
C ASN A 84 -1.79 24.32 19.29
N THR A 85 -3.01 23.93 19.63
CA THR A 85 -3.74 24.44 20.80
C THR A 85 -3.02 24.15 22.11
N PHE A 86 -2.51 22.93 22.27
CA PHE A 86 -1.80 22.50 23.48
C PHE A 86 -0.29 22.69 23.39
N GLY A 87 0.22 23.21 22.27
CA GLY A 87 1.64 23.45 22.06
C GLY A 87 2.49 22.17 21.95
N PHE A 88 1.90 21.03 21.56
CA PHE A 88 2.65 19.79 21.31
C PHE A 88 3.41 19.81 19.98
N GLY A 89 4.46 19.00 19.91
CA GLY A 89 5.11 18.69 18.63
C GLY A 89 4.19 17.88 17.72
N LEU A 90 4.07 18.28 16.45
CA LEU A 90 3.30 17.57 15.44
C LEU A 90 4.25 16.79 14.52
N VAL A 91 3.99 15.50 14.35
CA VAL A 91 4.64 14.67 13.32
C VAL A 91 3.65 14.51 12.16
N ASP A 92 3.92 15.19 11.05
CA ASP A 92 3.09 15.08 9.85
C ASP A 92 3.50 13.88 9.00
N ILE A 93 3.05 12.70 9.43
CA ILE A 93 3.37 11.45 8.74
C ILE A 93 2.66 11.32 7.39
N ASN A 94 1.52 12.01 7.21
CA ASN A 94 0.80 11.99 5.94
C ASN A 94 1.63 12.65 4.84
N THR A 95 2.18 13.82 5.13
CA THR A 95 3.10 14.52 4.21
C THR A 95 4.35 13.67 3.93
N ALA A 96 4.95 13.04 4.94
CA ALA A 96 6.12 12.18 4.76
C ALA A 96 5.83 11.00 3.79
N PHE A 97 4.73 10.28 3.96
CA PHE A 97 4.38 9.16 3.08
C PHE A 97 3.99 9.62 1.66
N ASN A 98 3.36 10.79 1.52
CA ASN A 98 3.11 11.38 0.20
C ASN A 98 4.43 11.73 -0.51
N GLN A 99 5.44 12.19 0.24
CA GLN A 99 6.77 12.44 -0.32
C GLN A 99 7.45 11.13 -0.74
N PHE A 100 7.41 10.08 0.08
CA PHE A 100 7.95 8.78 -0.31
C PHE A 100 7.30 8.24 -1.58
N ARG A 101 5.98 8.44 -1.72
CA ARG A 101 5.26 8.09 -2.96
C ARG A 101 5.72 8.92 -4.15
N ALA A 102 5.99 10.21 -3.97
CA ALA A 102 6.52 11.06 -5.03
C ALA A 102 7.95 10.64 -5.43
N ASP A 103 8.79 10.29 -4.46
CA ASP A 103 10.18 9.88 -4.67
C ASP A 103 10.28 8.57 -5.47
N ASP A 104 9.26 7.70 -5.42
CA ASP A 104 9.22 6.47 -6.23
C ASP A 104 9.47 6.74 -7.72
N PHE A 105 8.96 7.87 -8.23
CA PHE A 105 9.11 8.29 -9.63
C PHE A 105 10.53 8.76 -9.98
N THR A 106 11.35 9.07 -8.98
CA THR A 106 12.75 9.50 -9.14
C THR A 106 13.76 8.47 -8.63
N GLY A 107 13.31 7.25 -8.28
CA GLY A 107 14.20 6.18 -7.84
C GLY A 107 13.95 5.68 -6.42
N GLY A 108 13.08 6.32 -5.65
CA GLY A 108 12.81 6.03 -4.23
C GLY A 108 13.58 6.94 -3.29
N THR A 109 13.34 6.78 -2.00
CA THR A 109 13.96 7.57 -0.92
C THR A 109 15.18 6.81 -0.36
N LEU A 110 16.36 7.42 -0.38
CA LEU A 110 17.58 6.84 0.18
C LEU A 110 17.71 7.20 1.67
N ILE A 111 17.73 6.20 2.56
CA ILE A 111 17.87 6.37 4.01
C ILE A 111 18.90 5.35 4.51
N ASP A 112 19.93 5.81 5.22
CA ASP A 112 21.01 4.99 5.78
C ASP A 112 21.64 4.01 4.77
N GLY A 113 21.75 4.44 3.50
CA GLY A 113 22.30 3.62 2.41
C GLY A 113 21.34 2.59 1.80
N VAL A 114 20.09 2.52 2.28
CA VAL A 114 19.04 1.65 1.74
C VAL A 114 18.02 2.49 0.97
N THR A 115 17.65 2.04 -0.23
CA THR A 115 16.61 2.70 -1.03
C THR A 115 15.25 2.12 -0.72
N PHE A 116 14.33 2.98 -0.31
CA PHE A 116 12.96 2.67 0.06
C PHE A 116 11.97 3.18 -1.00
N LYS A 117 10.94 2.40 -1.28
CA LYS A 117 9.85 2.70 -2.22
C LYS A 117 8.50 2.28 -1.65
N THR A 118 7.40 2.87 -2.13
CA THR A 118 6.04 2.45 -1.74
C THR A 118 5.55 1.20 -2.47
N THR A 119 6.34 0.67 -3.40
CA THR A 119 6.03 -0.54 -4.15
C THR A 119 5.80 -1.73 -3.23
N TYR A 120 4.63 -2.37 -3.37
CA TYR A 120 4.27 -3.55 -2.60
C TYR A 120 5.30 -4.68 -2.77
N ILE A 121 5.66 -5.35 -1.66
CA ILE A 121 6.65 -6.43 -1.54
C ILE A 121 8.11 -6.00 -1.78
N SER A 122 8.40 -5.26 -2.85
CA SER A 122 9.79 -4.97 -3.27
C SER A 122 10.31 -3.59 -2.86
N GLY A 123 9.45 -2.71 -2.35
CA GLY A 123 9.83 -1.35 -1.99
C GLY A 123 10.36 -1.17 -0.56
N GLY A 124 10.11 -2.12 0.34
CA GLY A 124 10.65 -2.08 1.69
C GLY A 124 9.99 -1.09 2.66
N LEU A 125 9.13 -0.16 2.21
CA LEU A 125 8.37 0.70 3.12
C LEU A 125 7.19 -0.01 3.79
N PHE A 126 6.48 -0.85 3.05
CA PHE A 126 5.34 -1.61 3.58
C PHE A 126 5.71 -3.05 3.87
N SER A 127 5.01 -3.63 4.85
CA SER A 127 5.07 -5.05 5.16
C SER A 127 4.37 -5.88 4.08
N LEU A 128 4.35 -7.21 4.25
CA LEU A 128 3.72 -8.14 3.31
C LEU A 128 2.20 -8.09 3.30
N ASP A 129 1.56 -7.33 4.19
CA ASP A 129 0.13 -7.03 4.08
C ASP A 129 -0.18 -5.82 3.19
N GLY A 130 0.84 -5.03 2.83
CA GLY A 130 0.71 -3.83 2.00
C GLY A 130 0.03 -2.65 2.68
N VAL A 131 -0.15 -2.69 4.00
CA VAL A 131 -0.83 -1.65 4.79
C VAL A 131 0.09 -1.14 5.90
N HIS A 132 0.67 -2.02 6.70
CA HIS A 132 1.52 -1.63 7.81
C HIS A 132 2.95 -1.33 7.33
N PRO A 133 3.67 -0.42 8.00
CA PRO A 133 5.10 -0.24 7.72
C PRO A 133 5.89 -1.53 7.95
N SER A 134 6.95 -1.76 7.17
CA SER A 134 7.93 -2.79 7.49
C SER A 134 8.67 -2.48 8.81
N ASN A 135 9.45 -3.42 9.34
CA ASN A 135 10.27 -3.18 10.54
C ASN A 135 11.21 -1.97 10.36
N GLN A 136 11.87 -1.89 9.20
CA GLN A 136 12.70 -0.74 8.84
C GLN A 136 11.90 0.55 8.72
N ALA A 137 10.73 0.50 8.12
CA ALA A 137 9.87 1.67 7.99
C ALA A 137 9.30 2.14 9.34
N HIS A 138 9.10 1.25 10.32
CA HIS A 138 8.85 1.67 11.70
C HIS A 138 10.04 2.46 12.27
N GLY A 139 11.28 2.08 11.95
CA GLY A 139 12.48 2.86 12.26
C GLY A 139 12.49 4.24 11.59
N ILE A 140 12.07 4.31 10.32
CA ILE A 140 11.91 5.59 9.59
C ILE A 140 10.85 6.48 10.29
N VAL A 141 9.69 5.91 10.61
CA VAL A 141 8.62 6.62 11.34
C VAL A 141 9.14 7.10 12.70
N ALA A 142 9.85 6.26 13.45
CA ALA A 142 10.44 6.63 14.73
C ALA A 142 11.42 7.82 14.58
N ASN A 143 12.19 7.87 13.50
CA ASN A 143 13.07 8.99 13.20
C ASN A 143 12.29 10.30 12.95
N GLU A 144 11.12 10.27 12.32
CA GLU A 144 10.26 11.46 12.20
C GLU A 144 9.78 11.98 13.57
N PHE A 145 9.43 11.08 14.49
CA PHE A 145 9.11 11.46 15.87
C PHE A 145 10.32 12.02 16.61
N ILE A 146 11.48 11.37 16.51
CA ILE A 146 12.72 11.81 17.18
C ILE A 146 13.12 13.21 16.70
N LYS A 147 13.01 13.50 15.39
CA LYS A 147 13.27 14.84 14.84
C LYS A 147 12.38 15.90 15.51
N VAL A 148 11.07 15.67 15.56
CA VAL A 148 10.12 16.60 16.19
C VAL A 148 10.40 16.75 17.69
N ILE A 149 10.70 15.66 18.40
CA ILE A 149 11.01 15.69 19.83
C ILE A 149 12.27 16.51 20.10
N ASN A 150 13.34 16.27 19.34
CA ASN A 150 14.60 16.99 19.47
C ASN A 150 14.41 18.49 19.17
N THR A 151 13.66 18.84 18.12
CA THR A 151 13.41 20.24 17.74
C THR A 151 12.49 20.96 18.72
N LYS A 152 11.38 20.34 19.13
CA LYS A 152 10.34 20.98 19.96
C LYS A 152 10.73 21.07 21.43
N TYR A 153 11.38 20.03 21.95
CA TYR A 153 11.64 19.88 23.39
C TYR A 153 13.12 19.98 23.74
N GLY A 154 14.00 20.24 22.77
CA GLY A 154 15.45 20.38 23.01
C GLY A 154 16.14 19.09 23.44
N ALA A 155 15.53 17.93 23.16
CA ALA A 155 16.11 16.63 23.43
C ALA A 155 17.30 16.33 22.49
N LYS A 156 18.07 15.29 22.83
CA LYS A 156 19.22 14.82 22.05
C LYS A 156 19.15 13.31 21.81
N ILE A 157 17.98 12.83 21.40
CA ILE A 157 17.77 11.42 21.10
C ILE A 157 18.44 11.13 19.75
N PRO A 158 19.36 10.15 19.66
CA PRO A 158 19.97 9.77 18.40
C PRO A 158 18.92 9.16 17.46
N LEU A 159 19.09 9.37 16.16
CA LEU A 159 18.28 8.69 15.15
C LEU A 159 18.60 7.19 15.14
N VAL A 160 17.58 6.40 14.86
CA VAL A 160 17.66 4.97 14.61
C VAL A 160 18.36 4.75 13.26
N ASP A 161 19.43 3.96 13.26
CA ASP A 161 20.06 3.45 12.05
C ASP A 161 19.16 2.38 11.44
N VAL A 162 18.43 2.74 10.39
CA VAL A 162 17.41 1.90 9.78
C VAL A 162 18.04 0.69 9.10
N ALA A 163 19.25 0.80 8.58
CA ALA A 163 19.95 -0.29 7.90
C ALA A 163 20.31 -1.44 8.87
N ARG A 164 20.35 -1.17 10.18
CA ARG A 164 20.57 -2.19 11.23
C ARG A 164 19.32 -2.93 11.64
N ILE A 165 18.13 -2.45 11.26
CA ILE A 165 16.88 -3.16 11.52
C ILE A 165 16.72 -4.23 10.43
N PRO A 166 16.35 -5.48 10.79
CA PRO A 166 15.98 -6.50 9.82
C PRO A 166 14.93 -5.96 8.85
N GLY A 167 15.27 -5.91 7.56
CA GLY A 167 14.35 -5.43 6.53
C GLY A 167 13.24 -6.42 6.21
N SER A 168 12.33 -5.99 5.34
CA SER A 168 11.39 -6.91 4.70
C SER A 168 12.13 -7.81 3.71
N ILE A 169 11.38 -8.51 2.85
CA ILE A 169 11.96 -9.35 1.81
C ILE A 169 12.94 -8.54 0.95
N TYR A 170 14.21 -8.95 0.96
CA TYR A 170 15.23 -8.42 0.06
C TYR A 170 15.42 -9.35 -1.13
N PHE A 171 15.21 -8.81 -2.32
CA PHE A 171 15.49 -9.52 -3.55
C PHE A 171 16.92 -9.18 -4.01
N THR A 172 17.83 -10.15 -3.89
CA THR A 172 19.23 -10.02 -4.32
C THR A 172 19.40 -10.09 -5.84
N SER A 173 18.33 -10.40 -6.58
CA SER A 173 18.29 -10.59 -8.03
C SER A 173 17.05 -9.93 -8.63
N LYS A 174 17.03 -9.77 -9.96
CA LYS A 174 15.84 -9.29 -10.69
C LYS A 174 14.64 -10.19 -10.34
N ILE A 175 13.58 -9.54 -9.87
CA ILE A 175 12.32 -10.20 -9.55
C ILE A 175 11.60 -10.55 -10.86
N SER A 176 11.32 -11.83 -11.07
CA SER A 176 10.43 -12.27 -12.15
C SER A 176 8.99 -11.94 -11.79
N TYR A 177 8.18 -11.51 -12.75
CA TYR A 177 6.77 -11.22 -12.52
C TYR A 177 5.89 -12.20 -13.30
N ASN A 178 4.84 -12.71 -12.66
CA ASN A 178 3.80 -13.51 -13.29
C ASN A 178 2.44 -12.86 -13.00
N ARG A 179 1.73 -12.43 -14.06
CA ARG A 179 0.44 -11.72 -13.96
C ARG A 179 0.48 -10.49 -13.04
N GLY A 180 1.59 -9.75 -13.06
CA GLY A 180 1.78 -8.56 -12.23
C GLY A 180 2.23 -8.82 -10.79
N TYR A 181 2.36 -10.10 -10.38
CA TYR A 181 2.89 -10.46 -9.07
C TYR A 181 4.35 -10.84 -9.16
N PRO A 182 5.16 -10.44 -8.16
CA PRO A 182 6.49 -10.99 -8.01
C PRO A 182 6.40 -12.52 -7.82
N VAL A 183 7.19 -13.27 -8.58
CA VAL A 183 7.40 -14.70 -8.39
C VAL A 183 8.46 -14.83 -7.30
N ILE A 184 8.03 -15.25 -6.12
CA ILE A 184 8.88 -15.36 -4.93
C ILE A 184 9.28 -16.83 -4.75
N PRO A 185 10.59 -17.17 -4.82
CA PRO A 185 11.09 -18.49 -4.45
C PRO A 185 10.77 -18.81 -2.99
N ASN A 186 10.54 -20.09 -2.66
CA ASN A 186 10.15 -20.48 -1.30
C ASN A 186 11.23 -20.13 -0.26
N GLU A 187 12.49 -20.15 -0.66
CA GLU A 187 13.66 -19.90 0.19
C GLU A 187 13.77 -18.45 0.67
N VAL A 188 13.02 -17.52 0.04
CA VAL A 188 12.99 -16.11 0.41
C VAL A 188 12.39 -15.88 1.80
N PHE A 189 11.57 -16.81 2.28
CA PHE A 189 10.90 -16.71 3.57
C PHE A 189 11.73 -17.30 4.74
N ASP A 190 12.77 -18.09 4.44
CA ASP A 190 13.56 -18.83 5.44
C ASP A 190 14.38 -17.92 6.37
N HIS A 191 14.53 -16.65 6.00
CA HIS A 191 15.26 -15.64 6.75
C HIS A 191 14.38 -14.49 7.24
N LEU A 192 13.05 -14.62 7.13
CA LEU A 192 12.14 -13.65 7.73
C LEU A 192 12.03 -13.89 9.23
N LEU A 193 12.57 -12.96 10.00
CA LEU A 193 12.31 -12.84 11.42
C LEU A 193 11.04 -11.98 11.58
N PHE A 194 9.93 -12.62 11.96
CA PHE A 194 8.76 -11.93 12.50
C PHE A 194 8.89 -11.73 14.00
#